data_AF-A0A959RRL1-F1
#
_entry.id   AF-A0A959RRL1-F1
#
_cell.length_a   1.000
_cell.length_b   1.000
_cell.length_c   1.000
_cell.angle_alpha   90.00
_cell.angle_beta   90.00
_cell.angle_gamma   90.00
#
_symmetry.space_group_name_H-M   'P 1'
#
loop_
_entity.id
_entity.type
_entity.pdbx_description
1 polymer ?
#
loop_
_entity_poly.entity_id
_entity_poly.type
_entity_poly.pdbx_seq_one_letter_code
_entity_poly.pdbx_strand_id
1 'polypeptide(L)'
;MTKFYLAIFLLSILLLTSCVKEIKNNDSVDSKNRVNEYALVIHGGAGNIYKGRYTEEEEKLYKDKLSEALILGKEILTEGGSSVDAVETVIRVLEDSPLFNAGKGAVFTEDGNVELDASIMNGKDISAGGVASLKHIKNPITLARFVMEHSPHVLLFGEGAEKFADEFGMQKVDNDYFKTEERIEEYNKNKTVASIENTDY
;
A
#
# COMPACT_ATOMS: atom_id res chain seq x y z
N MET A 1 -27.05 5.85 -73.85
CA MET A 1 -26.06 5.53 -72.79
C MET A 1 -26.27 6.35 -71.51
N THR A 2 -26.55 7.66 -71.59
CA THR A 2 -26.78 8.54 -70.43
C THR A 2 -27.91 8.14 -69.47
N LYS A 3 -29.03 7.59 -69.99
CA LYS A 3 -30.14 7.12 -69.14
C LYS A 3 -29.83 5.87 -68.32
N PHE A 4 -28.87 5.04 -68.76
CA PHE A 4 -28.47 3.81 -68.05
C PHE A 4 -27.55 4.13 -66.86
N TYR A 5 -26.61 5.07 -67.05
CA TYR A 5 -25.76 5.57 -65.97
C TYR A 5 -26.54 6.35 -64.90
N LEU A 6 -27.60 7.07 -65.29
CA LEU A 6 -28.46 7.77 -64.32
C LEU A 6 -29.25 6.80 -63.43
N ALA A 7 -29.69 5.66 -63.98
CA ALA A 7 -30.38 4.62 -63.21
C ALA A 7 -29.43 3.90 -62.24
N ILE A 8 -28.17 3.63 -62.65
CA ILE A 8 -27.14 3.05 -61.78
C ILE A 8 -26.75 4.03 -60.66
N PHE A 9 -26.64 5.32 -60.97
CA PHE A 9 -26.34 6.36 -59.98
C PHE A 9 -27.46 6.51 -58.94
N LEU A 10 -28.73 6.52 -59.37
CA LEU A 10 -29.88 6.56 -58.46
C LEU A 10 -30.00 5.30 -57.59
N LEU A 11 -29.69 4.11 -58.13
CA LEU A 11 -29.71 2.86 -57.37
C LEU A 11 -28.57 2.79 -56.32
N SER A 12 -27.41 3.43 -56.61
CA SER A 12 -26.30 3.54 -55.65
C SER A 12 -26.60 4.47 -54.47
N ILE A 13 -27.36 5.55 -54.71
CA ILE A 13 -27.80 6.47 -53.64
C ILE A 13 -28.83 5.80 -52.71
N LEU A 14 -29.72 4.96 -53.27
CA LEU A 14 -30.72 4.23 -52.49
C LEU A 14 -30.10 3.12 -51.61
N LEU A 15 -28.98 2.53 -52.04
CA LEU A 15 -28.22 1.56 -51.24
C LEU A 15 -27.40 2.23 -50.11
N LEU A 16 -26.96 3.48 -50.31
CA LEU A 16 -26.25 4.26 -49.29
C LEU A 16 -27.17 4.77 -48.18
N THR A 17 -28.44 5.08 -48.46
CA THR A 17 -29.40 5.51 -47.42
C THR A 17 -29.89 4.36 -46.55
N SER A 18 -29.87 3.10 -47.04
CA SER A 18 -30.27 1.93 -46.24
C SER A 18 -29.22 1.46 -45.23
N CYS A 19 -27.98 1.99 -45.28
CA CYS A 19 -26.92 1.67 -44.32
C CYS A 19 -26.80 2.66 -43.15
N VAL A 20 -27.59 3.73 -43.13
CA VAL A 20 -27.73 4.58 -41.93
C VAL A 20 -28.75 3.93 -41.00
N LYS A 21 -28.39 2.77 -40.45
CA LYS A 21 -29.06 2.18 -39.30
C LYS A 21 -28.82 3.12 -38.13
N GLU A 22 -29.89 3.64 -37.53
CA GLU A 22 -29.83 4.38 -36.27
C GLU A 22 -28.89 3.67 -35.30
N ILE A 23 -27.69 4.23 -35.12
CA ILE A 23 -26.95 4.02 -33.88
C ILE A 23 -27.77 4.78 -32.85
N LYS A 24 -28.72 4.09 -32.23
CA LYS A 24 -29.24 4.51 -30.95
C LYS A 24 -28.05 4.46 -30.00
N ASN A 25 -27.39 5.61 -29.84
CA ASN A 25 -26.50 5.88 -28.72
C ASN A 25 -27.35 5.76 -27.46
N ASN A 26 -27.48 4.54 -26.96
CA ASN A 26 -27.98 4.27 -25.62
C ASN A 26 -26.82 4.12 -24.62
N ASP A 27 -25.61 4.50 -25.04
CA ASP A 27 -24.43 4.61 -24.19
C ASP A 27 -24.31 6.01 -23.57
N SER A 28 -25.43 6.60 -23.13
CA SER A 28 -25.37 7.47 -21.96
C SER A 28 -25.36 6.59 -20.72
N VAL A 29 -24.37 5.69 -20.63
CA VAL A 29 -23.98 5.15 -19.34
C VAL A 29 -23.32 6.31 -18.62
N ASP A 30 -24.07 6.86 -17.67
CA ASP A 30 -23.64 7.85 -16.69
C ASP A 30 -22.25 7.48 -16.15
N SER A 31 -21.20 8.00 -16.78
CA SER A 31 -19.81 7.76 -16.41
C SER A 31 -19.42 8.43 -15.10
N LYS A 32 -20.36 9.18 -14.49
CA LYS A 32 -20.19 9.87 -13.21
C LYS A 32 -20.51 9.00 -11.99
N ASN A 33 -20.93 7.74 -12.16
CA ASN A 33 -21.41 6.92 -11.03
C ASN A 33 -21.02 5.44 -11.06
N ARG A 34 -19.91 5.07 -11.72
CA ARG A 34 -19.31 3.75 -11.41
C ARG A 34 -18.57 3.86 -10.08
N VAL A 35 -19.23 3.48 -9.01
CA VAL A 35 -18.54 3.05 -7.79
C VAL A 35 -17.63 1.90 -8.21
N ASN A 36 -16.32 2.08 -8.14
CA ASN A 36 -15.40 0.97 -8.39
C ASN A 36 -15.73 -0.11 -7.35
N GLU A 37 -16.07 -1.32 -7.80
CA GLU A 37 -16.13 -2.46 -6.88
C GLU A 37 -14.72 -2.73 -6.37
N TYR A 38 -14.53 -2.64 -5.06
CA TYR A 38 -13.24 -2.88 -4.42
C TYR A 38 -13.39 -3.80 -3.22
N ALA A 39 -12.30 -4.50 -2.93
CA ALA A 39 -12.07 -5.14 -1.65
C ALA A 39 -10.73 -4.63 -1.11
N LEU A 40 -10.74 -4.16 0.14
CA LEU A 40 -9.54 -3.75 0.86
C LEU A 40 -9.39 -4.67 2.07
N VAL A 41 -8.22 -5.31 2.16
CA VAL A 41 -7.88 -6.24 3.24
C VAL A 41 -6.56 -5.80 3.84
N ILE A 42 -6.48 -5.80 5.17
CA ILE A 42 -5.30 -5.35 5.93
C ILE A 42 -4.97 -6.38 7.02
N HIS A 43 -3.72 -6.40 7.50
CA HIS A 43 -3.33 -7.17 8.67
C HIS A 43 -2.37 -6.38 9.56
N GLY A 44 -2.40 -6.63 10.87
CA GLY A 44 -1.44 -6.09 11.85
C GLY A 44 -0.34 -7.09 12.25
N GLY A 45 -0.28 -8.24 11.59
CA GLY A 45 0.61 -9.36 11.92
C GLY A 45 -0.14 -10.60 12.38
N ALA A 46 0.50 -11.76 12.26
CA ALA A 46 0.01 -13.05 12.73
C ALA A 46 1.08 -13.70 13.63
N GLY A 47 0.69 -14.70 14.41
CA GLY A 47 1.62 -15.38 15.31
C GLY A 47 0.92 -15.93 16.54
N ASN A 48 1.57 -15.83 17.69
CA ASN A 48 1.07 -16.35 18.96
C ASN A 48 -0.08 -15.49 19.56
N ILE A 49 -1.14 -15.25 18.78
CA ILE A 49 -2.33 -14.47 19.14
C ILE A 49 -3.45 -15.47 19.43
N TYR A 50 -3.86 -15.57 20.69
CA TYR A 50 -4.92 -16.47 21.16
C TYR A 50 -5.87 -15.76 22.12
N LYS A 51 -7.09 -16.29 22.26
CA LYS A 51 -8.13 -15.72 23.12
C LYS A 51 -7.63 -15.64 24.57
N GLY A 52 -7.73 -14.45 25.17
CA GLY A 52 -7.25 -14.19 26.53
C GLY A 52 -5.78 -13.78 26.62
N ARG A 53 -5.04 -13.68 25.50
CA ARG A 53 -3.72 -13.03 25.49
C ARG A 53 -3.83 -11.53 25.78
N TYR A 54 -4.82 -10.87 25.20
CA TYR A 54 -5.09 -9.44 25.37
C TYR A 54 -6.32 -9.27 26.26
N THR A 55 -6.32 -8.20 27.04
CA THR A 55 -7.51 -7.66 27.70
C THR A 55 -8.50 -7.15 26.66
N GLU A 56 -9.78 -6.99 27.05
CA GLU A 56 -10.80 -6.42 26.16
C GLU A 56 -10.44 -5.00 25.71
N GLU A 57 -9.80 -4.22 26.58
CA GLU A 57 -9.35 -2.86 26.29
C GLU A 57 -8.22 -2.86 25.24
N GLU A 58 -7.21 -3.72 25.40
CA GLU A 58 -6.14 -3.88 24.41
C GLU A 58 -6.70 -4.36 23.07
N GLU A 59 -7.56 -5.39 23.05
CA GLU A 59 -8.21 -5.86 21.82
C GLU A 59 -8.97 -4.73 21.12
N LYS A 60 -9.63 -3.86 21.89
CA LYS A 60 -10.34 -2.71 21.36
C LYS A 60 -9.38 -1.70 20.72
N LEU A 61 -8.23 -1.42 21.33
CA LEU A 61 -7.21 -0.53 20.75
C LEU A 61 -6.73 -1.02 19.38
N TYR A 62 -6.42 -2.32 19.26
CA TYR A 62 -6.04 -2.92 17.98
C TYR A 62 -7.16 -2.83 16.93
N LYS A 63 -8.40 -3.17 17.31
CA LYS A 63 -9.56 -3.12 16.40
C LYS A 63 -9.86 -1.69 15.94
N ASP A 64 -9.81 -0.73 16.86
CA ASP A 64 -10.04 0.68 16.55
C ASP A 64 -8.99 1.20 15.57
N LYS A 65 -7.71 0.88 15.78
CA LYS A 65 -6.63 1.32 14.88
C LYS A 65 -6.69 0.65 13.51
N LEU A 66 -7.03 -0.64 13.43
CA LEU A 66 -7.29 -1.32 12.14
C LEU A 66 -8.50 -0.71 11.42
N SER A 67 -9.55 -0.34 12.17
CA SER A 67 -10.74 0.31 11.60
C SER A 67 -10.41 1.69 11.05
N GLU A 68 -9.61 2.48 11.77
CA GLU A 68 -9.11 3.78 11.30
C GLU A 68 -8.35 3.64 9.97
N ALA A 69 -7.39 2.71 9.89
CA ALA A 69 -6.64 2.47 8.66
C ALA A 69 -7.58 2.07 7.49
N LEU A 70 -8.52 1.14 7.74
CA LEU A 70 -9.51 0.71 6.74
C LEU A 70 -10.40 1.85 6.26
N ILE A 71 -10.85 2.72 7.16
CA ILE A 71 -11.72 3.87 6.81
C ILE A 71 -10.97 4.81 5.86
N LEU A 72 -9.72 5.15 6.16
CA LEU A 72 -8.93 6.05 5.31
C LEU A 72 -8.65 5.45 3.92
N GLY A 73 -8.29 4.16 3.87
CA GLY A 73 -8.12 3.47 2.57
C GLY A 73 -9.43 3.37 1.78
N LYS A 74 -10.56 3.15 2.48
CA LYS A 74 -11.90 3.11 1.90
C LYS A 74 -12.30 4.46 1.29
N GLU A 75 -12.04 5.56 1.99
CA GLU A 75 -12.32 6.92 1.51
C GLU A 75 -11.62 7.20 0.17
N ILE A 76 -10.32 6.90 0.09
CA ILE A 76 -9.55 7.04 -1.15
C ILE A 76 -10.17 6.24 -2.30
N LEU A 77 -10.52 4.98 -2.07
CA LEU A 77 -11.10 4.12 -3.11
C LEU A 77 -12.51 4.57 -3.52
N THR A 78 -13.32 5.03 -2.57
CA THR A 78 -14.68 5.54 -2.83
C THR A 78 -14.64 6.85 -3.63
N GLU A 79 -13.62 7.69 -3.43
CA GLU A 79 -13.41 8.93 -4.20
C GLU A 79 -12.76 8.70 -5.58
N GLY A 80 -12.47 7.44 -5.93
CA GLY A 80 -11.88 7.08 -7.22
C GLY A 80 -10.35 7.18 -7.26
N GLY A 81 -9.70 7.30 -6.10
CA GLY A 81 -8.24 7.20 -5.94
C GLY A 81 -7.70 5.81 -6.29
N SER A 82 -6.37 5.72 -6.42
CA SER A 82 -5.74 4.46 -6.85
C SER A 82 -5.62 3.45 -5.70
N SER A 83 -5.50 2.16 -6.05
CA SER A 83 -5.20 1.13 -5.06
C SER A 83 -3.84 1.34 -4.39
N VAL A 84 -2.86 1.93 -5.09
CA VAL A 84 -1.53 2.26 -4.56
C VAL A 84 -1.64 3.34 -3.47
N ASP A 85 -2.42 4.40 -3.72
CA ASP A 85 -2.65 5.46 -2.73
C ASP A 85 -3.37 4.93 -1.49
N ALA A 86 -4.35 4.05 -1.68
CA ALA A 86 -5.11 3.44 -0.60
C ALA A 86 -4.23 2.54 0.28
N VAL A 87 -3.41 1.67 -0.30
CA VAL A 87 -2.55 0.76 0.48
C VAL A 87 -1.41 1.52 1.17
N GLU A 88 -0.79 2.51 0.52
CA GLU A 88 0.22 3.34 1.17
C GLU A 88 -0.36 4.06 2.38
N THR A 89 -1.53 4.69 2.23
CA THR A 89 -2.21 5.40 3.33
C THR A 89 -2.50 4.47 4.50
N VAL A 90 -3.07 3.30 4.23
CA VAL A 90 -3.34 2.27 5.25
C VAL A 90 -2.06 1.88 5.98
N ILE A 91 -0.98 1.58 5.25
CA ILE A 91 0.26 1.09 5.86
C ILE A 91 0.92 2.20 6.69
N ARG A 92 0.89 3.47 6.23
CA ARG A 92 1.38 4.61 7.01
C ARG A 92 0.68 4.75 8.37
N VAL A 93 -0.64 4.49 8.42
CA VAL A 93 -1.39 4.48 9.70
C VAL A 93 -0.89 3.38 10.63
N LEU A 94 -0.57 2.20 10.07
CA LEU A 94 -0.02 1.10 10.85
C LEU A 94 1.43 1.38 11.30
N GLU A 95 2.26 1.96 10.44
CA GLU A 95 3.64 2.36 10.74
C GLU A 95 3.73 3.49 11.78
N ASP A 96 2.78 4.42 11.80
CA ASP A 96 2.76 5.50 12.79
C ASP A 96 2.21 5.02 14.16
N SER A 97 1.66 3.81 14.22
CA SER A 97 0.99 3.24 15.40
C SER A 97 1.91 2.31 16.19
N PRO A 98 2.17 2.58 17.49
CA PRO A 98 3.05 1.75 18.33
C PRO A 98 2.55 0.31 18.56
N LEU A 99 1.29 0.02 18.21
CA LEU A 99 0.66 -1.28 18.40
C LEU A 99 1.20 -2.36 17.46
N PHE A 100 1.75 -1.99 16.30
CA PHE A 100 2.14 -2.95 15.27
C PHE A 100 3.65 -3.03 15.13
N ASN A 101 4.14 -4.19 14.68
CA ASN A 101 5.54 -4.38 14.34
C ASN A 101 5.83 -3.84 12.93
N ALA A 102 5.73 -2.51 12.76
CA ALA A 102 6.09 -1.79 11.55
C ALA A 102 6.29 -0.31 11.93
N GLY A 103 7.33 0.35 11.42
CA GLY A 103 7.63 1.73 11.81
C GLY A 103 7.74 1.88 13.33
N LYS A 104 6.93 2.75 13.93
CA LYS A 104 6.84 2.91 15.38
C LYS A 104 6.24 1.66 16.02
N GLY A 105 6.94 1.08 16.99
CA GLY A 105 6.55 -0.20 17.60
C GLY A 105 7.20 -1.42 16.95
N ALA A 106 8.17 -1.19 16.06
CA ALA A 106 8.99 -2.26 15.50
C ALA A 106 9.82 -2.99 16.57
N VAL A 107 10.09 -4.27 16.29
CA VAL A 107 10.94 -5.12 17.11
C VAL A 107 12.42 -4.76 16.97
N PHE A 108 13.20 -5.19 17.94
CA PHE A 108 14.62 -4.89 18.05
C PHE A 108 15.45 -5.97 17.35
N THR A 109 16.56 -5.55 16.74
CA THR A 109 17.66 -6.42 16.34
C THR A 109 18.44 -6.91 17.57
N GLU A 110 19.33 -7.88 17.40
CA GLU A 110 20.19 -8.39 18.48
C GLU A 110 21.00 -7.28 19.17
N ASP A 111 21.42 -6.27 18.41
CA ASP A 111 22.19 -5.12 18.91
C ASP A 111 21.34 -4.05 19.60
N GLY A 112 20.02 -4.25 19.69
CA GLY A 112 19.11 -3.34 20.39
C GLY A 112 18.70 -2.11 19.59
N ASN A 113 18.82 -2.18 18.26
CA ASN A 113 18.37 -1.15 17.34
C ASN A 113 17.12 -1.61 16.57
N VAL A 114 16.48 -0.68 15.87
CA VAL A 114 15.40 -0.99 14.93
C VAL A 114 15.93 -0.89 13.50
N GLU A 115 15.64 -1.91 12.69
CA GLU A 115 15.88 -1.91 11.23
C GLU A 115 14.58 -2.24 10.52
N LEU A 116 14.19 -1.41 9.55
CA LEU A 116 12.87 -1.46 8.92
C LEU A 116 12.96 -1.81 7.44
N ASP A 117 12.01 -2.64 7.01
CA ASP A 117 11.82 -3.06 5.63
C ASP A 117 10.40 -2.72 5.18
N ALA A 118 10.22 -2.42 3.89
CA ALA A 118 8.90 -2.28 3.29
C ALA A 118 8.95 -2.52 1.78
N SER A 119 7.80 -2.87 1.21
CA SER A 119 7.65 -3.04 -0.24
C SER A 119 6.25 -2.67 -0.69
N ILE A 120 6.13 -2.15 -1.91
CA ILE A 120 4.86 -1.84 -2.58
C ILE A 120 4.93 -2.28 -4.04
N MET A 121 3.78 -2.67 -4.60
CA MET A 121 3.67 -3.10 -5.99
C MET A 121 2.36 -2.61 -6.59
N ASN A 122 2.42 -2.06 -7.80
CA ASN A 122 1.26 -1.73 -8.59
C ASN A 122 0.93 -2.88 -9.55
N GLY A 123 -0.17 -3.60 -9.28
CA GLY A 123 -0.59 -4.72 -10.12
C GLY A 123 -1.00 -4.35 -11.56
N LYS A 124 -1.29 -3.06 -11.83
CA LYS A 124 -1.72 -2.59 -13.15
C LYS A 124 -0.60 -2.64 -14.18
N ASP A 125 0.61 -2.28 -13.78
CA ASP A 125 1.79 -2.16 -14.65
C ASP A 125 2.99 -2.97 -14.17
N ILE A 126 2.84 -3.72 -13.07
CA ILE A 126 3.86 -4.59 -12.47
C ILE A 126 5.06 -3.78 -11.93
N SER A 127 4.95 -2.46 -11.83
CA SER A 127 5.96 -1.67 -11.13
C SER A 127 5.98 -2.04 -9.64
N ALA A 128 7.18 -2.06 -9.08
CA ALA A 128 7.40 -2.42 -7.68
C ALA A 128 8.56 -1.61 -7.11
N GLY A 129 8.50 -1.39 -5.81
CA GLY A 129 9.55 -0.72 -5.05
C GLY A 129 9.67 -1.32 -3.66
N GLY A 130 10.90 -1.34 -3.15
CA GLY A 130 11.24 -1.96 -1.89
C GLY A 130 12.42 -1.27 -1.24
N VAL A 131 12.43 -1.36 0.08
CA VAL A 131 13.49 -0.86 0.95
C VAL A 131 13.80 -1.86 2.04
N ALA A 132 15.06 -1.92 2.45
CA ALA A 132 15.48 -2.79 3.54
C ALA A 132 16.51 -2.12 4.46
N SER A 133 16.57 -2.56 5.72
CA SER A 133 17.52 -2.12 6.76
C SER A 133 17.55 -0.60 6.96
N LEU A 134 16.39 0.07 6.90
CA LEU A 134 16.28 1.50 7.19
C LEU A 134 16.35 1.76 8.70
N LYS A 135 16.98 2.85 9.11
CA LYS A 135 17.16 3.20 10.53
C LYS A 135 16.54 4.53 10.91
N HIS A 136 16.28 5.41 9.95
CA HIS A 136 15.84 6.78 10.22
C HIS A 136 14.62 7.23 9.41
N ILE A 137 14.12 6.42 8.48
CA ILE A 137 12.97 6.81 7.64
C ILE A 137 11.69 6.52 8.40
N LYS A 138 10.92 7.57 8.72
CA LYS A 138 9.72 7.45 9.55
C LYS A 138 8.69 6.47 8.98
N ASN A 139 8.46 6.52 7.67
CA ASN A 139 7.47 5.69 6.97
C ASN A 139 8.14 4.91 5.82
N PRO A 140 8.69 3.72 6.09
CA PRO A 140 9.35 2.88 5.08
C PRO A 140 8.52 2.62 3.82
N ILE A 141 7.20 2.43 3.93
CA ILE A 141 6.33 2.17 2.77
C ILE A 141 6.33 3.32 1.75
N THR A 142 6.41 4.56 2.24
CA THR A 142 6.47 5.74 1.37
C THR A 142 7.79 5.78 0.62
N LEU A 143 8.92 5.44 1.27
CA LEU A 143 10.18 5.33 0.55
C LEU A 143 10.17 4.19 -0.48
N ALA A 144 9.56 3.04 -0.15
CA ALA A 144 9.37 1.96 -1.11
C ALA A 144 8.58 2.42 -2.35
N ARG A 145 7.52 3.23 -2.17
CA ARG A 145 6.80 3.85 -3.29
C ARG A 145 7.68 4.79 -4.11
N PHE A 146 8.52 5.59 -3.46
CA PHE A 146 9.43 6.48 -4.18
C PHE A 146 10.48 5.70 -4.98
N VAL A 147 10.96 4.55 -4.49
CA VAL A 147 11.83 3.65 -5.26
C VAL A 147 11.10 3.19 -6.53
N MET A 148 9.82 2.81 -6.42
CA MET A 148 8.98 2.40 -7.56
C MET A 148 8.77 3.51 -8.59
N GLU A 149 8.49 4.74 -8.14
CA GLU A 149 8.05 5.84 -9.01
C GLU A 149 9.19 6.73 -9.52
N HIS A 150 10.31 6.78 -8.81
CA HIS A 150 11.37 7.76 -9.03
C HIS A 150 12.78 7.16 -9.17
N SER A 151 12.89 5.85 -9.34
CA SER A 151 14.16 5.19 -9.62
C SER A 151 14.04 4.16 -10.74
N PRO A 152 15.14 3.79 -11.41
CA PRO A 152 15.15 2.66 -12.34
C PRO A 152 15.30 1.30 -11.61
N HIS A 153 15.24 1.28 -10.28
CA HIS A 153 15.51 0.13 -9.42
C HIS A 153 14.24 -0.35 -8.72
N VAL A 154 14.24 -1.62 -8.31
CA VAL A 154 13.13 -2.22 -7.54
C VAL A 154 13.41 -2.23 -6.04
N LEU A 155 14.67 -2.35 -5.62
CA LEU A 155 15.04 -2.49 -4.20
C LEU A 155 16.27 -1.65 -3.90
N LEU A 156 16.19 -0.82 -2.87
CA LEU A 156 17.34 -0.15 -2.25
C LEU A 156 17.50 -0.65 -0.80
N PHE A 157 18.69 -0.54 -0.22
CA PHE A 157 18.93 -1.00 1.15
C PHE A 157 19.85 -0.07 1.92
N GLY A 158 19.69 -0.04 3.25
CA GLY A 158 20.54 0.65 4.21
C GLY A 158 20.74 2.13 3.89
N GLU A 159 21.97 2.61 4.07
CA GLU A 159 22.33 4.02 3.82
C GLU A 159 22.07 4.47 2.38
N GLY A 160 22.15 3.56 1.39
CA GLY A 160 21.86 3.90 0.00
C GLY A 160 20.40 4.29 -0.20
N ALA A 161 19.48 3.56 0.43
CA ALA A 161 18.06 3.90 0.42
C ALA A 161 17.79 5.21 1.17
N GLU A 162 18.46 5.45 2.31
CA GLU A 162 18.27 6.70 3.06
C GLU A 162 18.81 7.93 2.33
N LYS A 163 19.93 7.81 1.61
CA LYS A 163 20.44 8.89 0.75
C LYS A 163 19.48 9.21 -0.39
N PHE A 164 18.87 8.19 -0.98
CA PHE A 164 17.81 8.37 -1.97
C PHE A 164 16.61 9.12 -1.37
N ALA A 165 16.24 8.83 -0.11
CA ALA A 165 15.18 9.56 0.59
C ALA A 165 15.49 11.05 0.79
N ASP A 166 16.77 11.40 0.99
CA ASP A 166 17.22 12.79 1.15
C ASP A 166 16.94 13.63 -0.11
N GLU A 167 16.99 13.03 -1.31
CA GLU A 167 16.71 13.70 -2.60
C GLU A 167 15.28 14.25 -2.68
N PHE A 168 14.36 13.66 -1.91
CA PHE A 168 12.94 14.05 -1.85
C PHE A 168 12.56 14.77 -0.55
N GLY A 169 13.54 15.06 0.32
CA GLY A 169 13.29 15.71 1.60
C GLY A 169 12.37 14.92 2.53
N MET A 170 12.44 13.58 2.48
CA MET A 170 11.62 12.72 3.34
C MET A 170 11.91 12.96 4.82
N GLN A 171 10.86 12.80 5.65
CA GLN A 171 11.01 12.94 7.08
C GLN A 171 11.92 11.84 7.66
N LYS A 172 13.04 12.27 8.24
CA LYS A 172 13.91 11.44 9.05
C LYS A 172 13.62 11.63 10.54
N VAL A 173 13.76 10.56 11.30
CA VAL A 173 13.60 10.50 12.76
C VAL A 173 14.78 9.74 13.37
N ASP A 174 15.10 10.03 14.63
CA ASP A 174 16.07 9.22 15.38
C ASP A 174 15.53 7.79 15.56
N ASN A 175 16.43 6.80 15.62
CA ASN A 175 16.04 5.40 15.76
C ASN A 175 15.19 5.13 17.01
N ASP A 176 15.35 5.95 18.05
CA ASP A 176 14.56 5.88 19.28
C ASP A 176 13.07 6.20 19.08
N TYR A 177 12.69 6.90 18.00
CA TYR A 177 11.29 7.11 17.65
C TYR A 177 10.53 5.79 17.46
N PHE A 178 11.21 4.77 16.92
CA PHE A 178 10.59 3.49 16.62
C PHE A 178 10.42 2.60 17.86
N LYS A 179 11.14 2.91 18.94
CA LYS A 179 11.21 2.10 20.15
C LYS A 179 10.03 2.43 21.09
N THR A 180 9.35 1.40 21.57
CA THR A 180 8.30 1.53 22.59
C THR A 180 8.70 0.79 23.85
N GLU A 181 8.17 1.21 25.00
CA GLU A 181 8.44 0.56 26.29
C GLU A 181 8.09 -0.94 26.24
N GLU A 182 6.92 -1.28 25.68
CA GLU A 182 6.50 -2.68 25.48
C GLU A 182 7.54 -3.50 24.69
N ARG A 183 8.06 -2.97 23.57
CA ARG A 183 9.06 -3.67 22.75
C ARG A 183 10.42 -3.76 23.43
N ILE A 184 10.79 -2.77 24.24
CA ILE A 184 12.01 -2.80 25.06
C ILE A 184 11.90 -3.91 26.13
N GLU A 185 10.76 -4.02 26.81
CA GLU A 185 10.51 -5.07 27.78
C GLU A 185 10.55 -6.47 27.15
N GLU A 186 9.91 -6.64 25.98
CA GLU A 186 9.97 -7.88 25.21
C GLU A 186 11.41 -8.25 24.82
N TYR A 187 12.19 -7.29 24.33
CA TYR A 187 13.60 -7.49 23.96
C TYR A 187 14.46 -7.94 25.16
N ASN A 188 14.33 -7.25 26.30
CA ASN A 188 15.08 -7.59 27.52
C ASN A 188 14.72 -8.98 28.06
N LYS A 189 13.43 -9.35 28.00
CA LYS A 189 12.97 -10.69 28.36
C LYS A 189 13.59 -11.76 27.47
N ASN A 190 13.60 -11.54 26.15
CA ASN A 190 14.14 -12.49 25.18
C ASN A 190 15.66 -12.65 25.32
N LYS A 191 16.40 -11.56 25.57
CA LYS A 191 17.84 -11.63 25.88
C LYS A 191 18.15 -12.44 27.13
N THR A 192 17.33 -12.27 28.17
CA THR A 192 17.49 -13.03 29.42
C THR A 192 17.30 -14.52 29.19
N VAL A 193 16.25 -14.92 28.45
CA VAL A 193 16.00 -16.33 28.11
C VAL A 193 17.15 -16.92 27.29
N ALA A 194 17.60 -16.21 26.24
CA ALA A 194 18.72 -16.65 25.42
C ALA A 194 20.03 -16.80 26.24
N SER A 195 20.25 -15.95 27.25
CA SER A 195 21.42 -16.08 28.13
C SER A 195 21.38 -17.31 29.04
N ILE A 196 20.18 -17.74 29.48
CA ILE A 196 20.00 -18.92 30.34
C ILE A 196 20.22 -20.20 29.53
N GLU A 197 19.65 -20.28 28.32
CA GLU A 197 19.84 -21.46 27.43
C GLU A 197 21.30 -21.63 26.99
N ASN A 198 22.07 -20.54 26.93
CA ASN A 198 23.50 -20.57 26.59
C ASN A 198 24.42 -20.92 27.77
N THR A 199 23.91 -21.01 29.01
CA THR A 199 24.71 -21.41 30.19
C THR A 199 24.66 -22.91 30.50
N ASP A 200 23.89 -23.69 29.75
CA ASP A 200 23.70 -25.13 29.94
C ASP A 200 24.62 -26.01 29.06
N TYR A 201 25.73 -25.46 28.53
CA TYR A 201 26.74 -26.18 27.74
C TYR A 201 28.16 -26.02 28.29
#